data_AF-A0A934CVN2-F1
#
_entry.id   AF-A0A934CVN2-F1
#
_cell.length_a   1.000
_cell.length_b   1.000
_cell.length_c   1.000
_cell.angle_alpha   90.00
_cell.angle_beta   90.00
_cell.angle_gamma   90.00
#
_symmetry.space_group_name_H-M   'P 1'
#
loop_
_entity.id
_entity.type
_entity.pdbx_description
1 polymer ?
#
loop_
_entity_poly.entity_id
_entity_poly.type
_entity_poly.pdbx_seq_one_letter_code
_entity_poly.pdbx_strand_id
1 'polypeptide(L)'
;MADDLKILVVDDEPIVIRSCMAVLKAEGYNIEGTLSGKDAILKMEQNPYDLVFTDLKMPEVDGITLIRWIKQKRPDTGIVIITGYPSQDTIKDALELGIIDYVPKPFTPAVLLDVTQRAVEWVRGKAPVGKEVKEEFPPSMIQEIDRVIKQYKGKPGSSIPVLQRCQVIVGYLPPVVQKRIAKGLNLSPAEIHSIVTFYSFFTMKPRGDHNIRICLGTACYVKRVEEVLNKIKEALKIGVGEVTENKKFSLETVRCLGACGLAPVMVIDDETYGAMNPKKVPEILEQFA
;
A
#
# COMPACT_ATOMS: atom_id res chain seq x y z
N MET A 1 -27.00 4.27 -16.42
CA MET A 1 -26.65 5.39 -17.34
C MET A 1 -25.11 5.49 -17.41
N ALA A 2 -24.50 4.65 -18.23
CA ALA A 2 -23.05 4.49 -18.39
C ALA A 2 -22.54 5.03 -19.75
N ASP A 3 -23.38 5.75 -20.50
CA ASP A 3 -23.37 5.72 -21.98
C ASP A 3 -22.46 6.71 -22.72
N ASP A 4 -21.54 7.44 -22.08
CA ASP A 4 -20.72 8.40 -22.86
C ASP A 4 -19.23 8.51 -22.46
N LEU A 5 -18.76 7.61 -21.59
CA LEU A 5 -17.34 7.58 -21.21
C LEU A 5 -16.55 6.68 -22.16
N LYS A 6 -15.49 7.21 -22.76
CA LYS A 6 -14.54 6.47 -23.60
C LYS A 6 -13.35 6.02 -22.78
N ILE A 7 -13.18 4.71 -22.67
CA ILE A 7 -12.09 4.05 -21.94
C ILE A 7 -11.07 3.47 -22.93
N LEU A 8 -9.80 3.73 -22.70
CA LEU A 8 -8.69 3.09 -23.42
C LEU A 8 -7.96 2.11 -22.50
N VAL A 9 -7.70 0.90 -22.97
CA VAL A 9 -6.84 -0.09 -22.28
C VAL A 9 -5.57 -0.28 -23.08
N VAL A 10 -4.43 -0.14 -22.40
CA VAL A 10 -3.09 -0.25 -22.97
C VAL A 10 -2.36 -1.36 -22.22
N ASP A 11 -2.09 -2.46 -22.90
CA ASP A 11 -1.40 -3.60 -22.30
C ASP A 11 -0.70 -4.41 -23.39
N ASP A 12 0.56 -4.78 -23.20
CA ASP A 12 1.30 -5.58 -24.17
C ASP A 12 0.81 -7.04 -24.24
N GLU A 13 0.01 -7.47 -23.27
CA GLU A 13 -0.63 -8.79 -23.25
C GLU A 13 -2.04 -8.73 -23.87
N PRO A 14 -2.29 -9.37 -25.04
CA PRO A 14 -3.61 -9.39 -25.67
C PRO A 14 -4.69 -10.01 -24.79
N ILE A 15 -4.32 -10.90 -23.87
CA ILE A 15 -5.25 -11.56 -22.96
C ILE A 15 -5.82 -10.57 -21.93
N VAL A 16 -5.02 -9.62 -21.45
CA VAL A 16 -5.45 -8.61 -20.49
C VAL A 16 -6.44 -7.66 -21.15
N ILE A 17 -6.14 -7.20 -22.37
CA ILE A 17 -7.05 -6.38 -23.16
C ILE A 17 -8.39 -7.08 -23.36
N ARG A 18 -8.38 -8.36 -23.77
CA ARG A 18 -9.60 -9.14 -23.98
C ARG A 18 -10.42 -9.28 -22.70
N SER A 19 -9.77 -9.55 -21.57
CA SER A 19 -10.43 -9.64 -20.26
C SER A 19 -11.07 -8.31 -19.86
N CYS A 20 -10.34 -7.20 -19.97
CA CYS A 20 -10.87 -5.87 -19.67
C CYS A 20 -12.05 -5.50 -20.58
N MET A 21 -11.93 -5.77 -21.88
CA MET A 21 -13.00 -5.55 -22.84
C MET A 21 -14.24 -6.38 -22.53
N ALA A 22 -14.08 -7.67 -22.21
CA ALA A 22 -15.20 -8.55 -21.93
C ALA A 22 -15.99 -8.07 -20.70
N VAL A 23 -15.29 -7.70 -19.63
CA VAL A 23 -15.90 -7.25 -18.37
C VAL A 23 -16.54 -5.87 -18.53
N LEU A 24 -15.82 -4.90 -19.12
CA LEU A 24 -16.29 -3.52 -19.16
C LEU A 24 -17.35 -3.27 -20.24
N LYS A 25 -17.33 -4.01 -21.36
CA LYS A 25 -18.44 -3.96 -22.33
C LYS A 25 -19.73 -4.52 -21.78
N ALA A 26 -19.67 -5.54 -20.92
CA ALA A 26 -20.86 -6.11 -20.29
C ALA A 26 -21.58 -5.09 -19.41
N GLU A 27 -20.84 -4.14 -18.81
CA GLU A 27 -21.38 -3.04 -18.02
C GLU A 27 -21.79 -1.81 -18.85
N GLY A 28 -21.67 -1.87 -20.18
CA GLY A 28 -22.08 -0.80 -21.10
C GLY A 28 -21.06 0.30 -21.32
N TYR A 29 -19.79 0.12 -20.93
CA TYR A 29 -18.74 1.12 -21.23
C TYR A 29 -18.25 1.04 -22.68
N ASN A 30 -17.97 2.22 -23.27
CA ASN A 30 -17.30 2.29 -24.56
C ASN A 30 -15.79 2.12 -24.37
N ILE A 31 -15.27 0.96 -24.76
CA ILE A 31 -13.88 0.58 -24.51
C ILE A 31 -13.14 0.16 -25.76
N GLU A 32 -11.92 0.67 -25.88
CA GLU A 32 -10.95 0.30 -26.90
C GLU A 32 -9.66 -0.25 -26.26
N GLY A 33 -9.00 -1.16 -26.98
CA GLY A 33 -7.71 -1.72 -26.58
C GLY A 33 -6.59 -1.32 -27.52
N THR A 34 -5.37 -1.31 -27.01
CA THR A 34 -4.14 -1.21 -27.80
C THR A 34 -2.98 -1.94 -27.12
N LEU A 35 -2.04 -2.46 -27.92
CA LEU A 35 -0.96 -3.33 -27.45
C LEU A 35 0.34 -2.59 -27.11
N SER A 36 0.40 -1.28 -27.37
CA SER A 36 1.62 -0.50 -27.15
C SER A 36 1.30 0.92 -26.69
N GLY A 37 2.20 1.50 -25.89
CA GLY A 37 2.11 2.92 -25.50
C GLY A 37 2.18 3.87 -26.70
N LYS A 38 2.91 3.50 -27.76
CA LYS A 38 3.00 4.29 -28.99
C LYS A 38 1.66 4.37 -29.73
N ASP A 39 1.00 3.23 -29.91
CA ASP A 39 -0.33 3.18 -30.53
C ASP A 39 -1.38 3.86 -29.65
N ALA A 40 -1.22 3.80 -28.31
CA ALA A 40 -2.06 4.55 -27.39
C ALA A 40 -1.95 6.06 -27.63
N ILE A 41 -0.73 6.60 -27.75
CA ILE A 41 -0.50 8.01 -28.06
C ILE A 41 -1.16 8.40 -29.38
N LEU A 42 -0.94 7.62 -30.45
CA LEU A 42 -1.54 7.88 -31.77
C LEU A 42 -3.07 7.91 -31.72
N LYS A 43 -3.69 6.96 -31.01
CA LYS A 43 -5.15 6.92 -30.81
C LYS A 43 -5.63 8.11 -30.01
N MET A 44 -4.92 8.48 -28.94
CA MET A 44 -5.27 9.61 -28.10
C MET A 44 -5.10 10.94 -28.84
N GLU A 45 -4.18 11.08 -29.79
CA GLU A 45 -4.10 12.28 -30.64
C GLU A 45 -5.33 12.43 -31.54
N GLN A 46 -5.88 11.32 -32.03
CA GLN A 46 -7.03 11.30 -32.95
C GLN A 46 -8.38 11.38 -32.23
N ASN A 47 -8.49 10.82 -31.02
CA ASN A 47 -9.74 10.69 -30.29
C ASN A 47 -9.61 11.13 -28.82
N PRO A 48 -10.64 11.76 -28.24
CA PRO A 48 -10.71 11.98 -26.80
C PRO A 48 -11.02 10.67 -26.05
N TYR A 49 -10.31 10.45 -24.95
CA TYR A 49 -10.57 9.39 -23.98
C TYR A 49 -10.63 9.99 -22.58
N ASP A 50 -11.62 9.55 -21.81
CA ASP A 50 -11.90 10.06 -20.47
C ASP A 50 -11.12 9.30 -19.41
N LEU A 51 -10.86 8.01 -19.66
CA LEU A 51 -10.18 7.11 -18.73
C LEU A 51 -9.20 6.20 -19.49
N VAL A 52 -7.99 6.07 -18.97
CA VAL A 52 -6.96 5.18 -19.52
C VAL A 52 -6.52 4.17 -18.48
N PHE A 53 -6.61 2.89 -18.81
CA PHE A 53 -5.96 1.80 -18.10
C PHE A 53 -4.64 1.47 -18.80
N THR A 54 -3.51 1.49 -18.11
CA THR A 54 -2.21 1.18 -18.71
C THR A 54 -1.39 0.23 -17.86
N ASP A 55 -0.76 -0.75 -18.48
CA ASP A 55 0.35 -1.47 -17.86
C ASP A 55 1.56 -0.53 -17.67
N LEU A 56 2.36 -0.77 -16.64
CA LEU A 56 3.58 0.02 -16.39
C LEU A 56 4.78 -0.43 -17.21
N LYS A 57 4.88 -1.72 -17.52
CA LYS A 57 6.00 -2.37 -18.17
C LYS A 57 5.59 -2.86 -19.55
N MET A 58 5.73 -1.99 -20.54
CA MET A 58 5.49 -2.32 -21.95
C MET A 58 6.76 -2.12 -22.78
N PRO A 59 6.94 -2.84 -23.90
CA PRO A 59 8.01 -2.61 -24.85
C PRO A 59 7.90 -1.22 -25.52
N GLU A 60 9.05 -0.68 -25.96
CA GLU A 60 9.21 0.61 -26.65
C GLU A 60 8.85 1.85 -25.82
N VAL A 61 7.58 2.01 -25.47
CA VAL A 61 7.04 3.11 -24.67
C VAL A 61 6.39 2.51 -23.43
N ASP A 62 7.02 2.73 -22.29
CA ASP A 62 6.53 2.25 -21.00
C ASP A 62 5.31 3.05 -20.50
N GLY A 63 4.61 2.48 -19.51
CA GLY A 63 3.41 3.12 -18.95
C GLY A 63 3.72 4.47 -18.30
N ILE A 64 4.92 4.64 -17.73
CA ILE A 64 5.34 5.90 -17.09
C ILE A 64 5.45 7.02 -18.12
N THR A 65 6.06 6.74 -19.27
CA THR A 65 6.19 7.71 -20.36
C THR A 65 4.83 8.08 -20.93
N LEU A 66 3.93 7.10 -21.08
CA LEU A 66 2.55 7.35 -21.49
C LEU A 66 1.82 8.25 -20.47
N ILE A 67 1.92 7.95 -19.17
CA ILE A 67 1.30 8.75 -18.09
C ILE A 67 1.79 10.21 -18.14
N ARG A 68 3.09 10.43 -18.27
CA ARG A 68 3.68 11.77 -18.36
C ARG A 68 3.16 12.52 -19.59
N TRP A 69 3.07 11.85 -20.74
CA TRP A 69 2.52 12.43 -21.96
C TRP A 69 1.04 12.82 -21.79
N ILE A 70 0.22 11.93 -21.20
CA ILE A 70 -1.21 12.19 -20.94
C ILE A 70 -1.33 13.40 -20.01
N LYS A 71 -0.60 13.46 -18.89
CA LYS A 71 -0.68 14.59 -17.96
C LYS A 71 -0.26 15.92 -18.58
N GLN A 72 0.69 15.91 -19.51
CA GLN A 72 1.15 17.12 -20.19
C GLN A 72 0.15 17.61 -21.25
N LYS A 73 -0.49 16.70 -22.00
CA LYS A 73 -1.34 17.05 -23.15
C LYS A 73 -2.84 17.06 -22.82
N ARG A 74 -3.28 16.20 -21.90
CA ARG A 74 -4.66 15.92 -21.52
C ARG A 74 -4.78 15.70 -20.00
N PRO A 75 -4.61 16.77 -19.18
CA PRO A 75 -4.59 16.65 -17.72
C PRO A 75 -5.91 16.15 -17.12
N ASP A 76 -7.02 16.33 -17.83
CA ASP A 76 -8.37 15.94 -17.40
C ASP A 76 -8.66 14.45 -17.61
N THR A 77 -7.82 13.73 -18.35
CA THR A 77 -7.97 12.29 -18.55
C THR A 77 -7.62 11.55 -17.25
N GLY A 78 -8.55 10.74 -16.78
CA GLY A 78 -8.35 9.82 -15.67
C GLY A 78 -7.36 8.71 -16.04
N ILE A 79 -6.49 8.34 -15.11
CA ILE A 79 -5.48 7.30 -15.35
C ILE A 79 -5.56 6.24 -14.26
N VAL A 80 -5.68 4.98 -14.66
CA VAL A 80 -5.59 3.80 -13.79
C VAL A 80 -4.45 2.91 -14.28
N ILE A 81 -3.66 2.41 -13.35
CA ILE A 81 -2.54 1.51 -13.67
C ILE A 81 -2.97 0.06 -13.57
N ILE A 82 -2.50 -0.80 -14.46
CA ILE A 82 -2.53 -2.25 -14.30
C ILE A 82 -1.09 -2.71 -13.98
N THR A 83 -0.86 -3.52 -12.93
CA THR A 83 0.52 -3.88 -12.52
C THR A 83 0.64 -5.29 -11.94
N GLY A 84 1.64 -6.05 -12.37
CA GLY A 84 1.84 -7.46 -12.00
C GLY A 84 2.62 -7.75 -10.71
N TYR A 85 3.17 -6.75 -10.03
CA TYR A 85 3.68 -6.90 -8.66
C TYR A 85 3.90 -5.50 -8.05
N PRO A 86 3.21 -5.14 -6.96
CA PRO A 86 3.41 -3.85 -6.31
C PRO A 86 4.73 -3.83 -5.55
N SER A 87 5.83 -3.41 -6.18
CA SER A 87 6.98 -2.92 -5.42
C SER A 87 6.65 -1.54 -4.86
N GLN A 88 7.09 -1.24 -3.63
CA GLN A 88 6.79 0.04 -2.97
C GLN A 88 7.27 1.26 -3.75
N ASP A 89 8.37 1.13 -4.47
CA ASP A 89 8.98 2.23 -5.23
C ASP A 89 8.13 2.58 -6.46
N THR A 90 7.65 1.56 -7.19
CA THR A 90 6.83 1.75 -8.40
C THR A 90 5.44 2.32 -8.09
N ILE A 91 4.88 2.05 -6.90
CA ILE A 91 3.62 2.66 -6.45
C ILE A 91 3.80 4.14 -6.09
N LYS A 92 4.90 4.50 -5.43
CA LYS A 92 5.17 5.90 -5.05
C LYS A 92 5.30 6.79 -6.28
N ASP A 93 6.11 6.36 -7.24
CA ASP A 93 6.29 7.09 -8.50
C ASP A 93 4.97 7.27 -9.25
N ALA A 94 4.13 6.24 -9.27
CA ALA A 94 2.82 6.29 -9.88
C ALA A 94 1.85 7.25 -9.18
N LEU A 95 1.84 7.28 -7.85
CA LEU A 95 0.99 8.19 -7.06
C LEU A 95 1.40 9.66 -7.24
N GLU A 96 2.71 9.94 -7.32
CA GLU A 96 3.22 11.29 -7.58
C GLU A 96 2.81 11.83 -8.96
N LEU A 97 2.57 10.94 -9.91
CA LEU A 97 2.09 11.29 -11.25
C LEU A 97 0.58 11.58 -11.31
N GLY A 98 -0.14 11.51 -10.18
CA GLY A 98 -1.55 11.91 -10.09
C GLY A 98 -2.51 10.95 -10.79
N ILE A 99 -2.23 9.64 -10.73
CA ILE A 99 -3.19 8.59 -11.13
C ILE A 99 -4.39 8.55 -10.19
N ILE A 100 -5.47 7.94 -10.65
CA ILE A 100 -6.69 7.71 -9.86
C ILE A 100 -6.51 6.50 -8.93
N ASP A 101 -6.12 5.35 -9.48
CA ASP A 101 -5.97 4.09 -8.74
C ASP A 101 -5.14 3.08 -9.55
N TYR A 102 -4.98 1.85 -9.04
CA TYR A 102 -4.34 0.75 -9.74
C TYR A 102 -5.11 -0.57 -9.58
N VAL A 103 -4.90 -1.49 -10.53
CA VAL A 103 -5.43 -2.84 -10.62
C VAL A 103 -4.25 -3.83 -10.58
N PRO A 104 -4.17 -4.72 -9.58
CA PRO A 104 -3.11 -5.74 -9.54
C PRO A 104 -3.35 -6.86 -10.57
N LYS A 105 -2.34 -7.29 -11.33
CA LYS A 105 -2.38 -8.54 -12.10
C LYS A 105 -1.89 -9.70 -11.22
N PRO A 106 -2.56 -10.86 -11.23
CA PRO A 106 -3.84 -11.14 -11.87
C PRO A 106 -5.00 -10.49 -11.10
N PHE A 107 -6.01 -9.98 -11.83
CA PHE A 107 -7.23 -9.40 -11.24
C PHE A 107 -8.46 -10.24 -11.54
N THR A 108 -9.47 -10.12 -10.68
CA THR A 108 -10.81 -10.66 -10.93
C THR A 108 -11.71 -9.58 -11.57
N PRO A 109 -12.80 -9.96 -12.26
CA PRO A 109 -13.76 -9.00 -12.80
C PRO A 109 -14.29 -8.02 -11.75
N ALA A 110 -14.53 -8.48 -10.52
CA ALA A 110 -15.02 -7.64 -9.43
C ALA A 110 -14.05 -6.51 -9.08
N VAL A 111 -12.74 -6.80 -9.02
CA VAL A 111 -11.71 -5.79 -8.73
C VAL A 111 -11.62 -4.76 -9.85
N LEU A 112 -11.67 -5.20 -11.11
CA LEU A 112 -11.64 -4.30 -12.26
C LEU A 112 -12.85 -3.35 -12.24
N LEU A 113 -14.05 -3.89 -12.03
CA LEU A 113 -15.28 -3.11 -11.98
C LEU A 113 -15.29 -2.06 -10.87
N ASP A 114 -14.85 -2.45 -9.67
CA ASP A 114 -14.75 -1.59 -8.50
C ASP A 114 -13.79 -0.41 -8.74
N VAL A 115 -12.62 -0.68 -9.34
CA VAL A 115 -11.68 0.39 -9.74
C VAL A 115 -12.25 1.27 -10.85
N THR A 116 -12.90 0.70 -11.86
CA THR A 116 -13.54 1.47 -12.93
C THR A 116 -14.63 2.38 -12.40
N GLN A 117 -15.48 1.91 -11.49
CA GLN A 117 -16.54 2.73 -10.90
C GLN A 117 -15.97 3.96 -10.19
N ARG A 118 -14.93 3.77 -9.35
CA ARG A 118 -14.24 4.90 -8.72
C ARG A 118 -13.66 5.88 -9.74
N ALA A 119 -13.02 5.36 -10.78
CA ALA A 119 -12.43 6.22 -11.80
C ALA A 119 -13.48 7.00 -12.59
N VAL A 120 -14.63 6.39 -12.86
CA VAL A 120 -15.77 7.06 -13.49
C VAL A 120 -16.35 8.13 -12.58
N GLU A 121 -16.46 7.89 -11.28
CA GLU A 121 -16.87 8.91 -10.30
C GLU A 121 -15.91 10.10 -10.27
N TRP A 122 -14.60 9.83 -10.33
CA TRP A 122 -13.56 10.85 -10.40
C TRP A 122 -13.73 11.76 -11.61
N VAL A 123 -13.85 11.16 -12.80
CA VAL A 123 -14.03 11.89 -14.07
C VAL A 123 -15.32 12.71 -14.06
N ARG A 124 -16.40 12.18 -13.45
CA ARG A 124 -17.69 12.88 -13.35
C ARG A 124 -17.72 13.99 -12.28
N GLY A 125 -16.58 14.33 -11.68
CA GLY A 125 -16.48 15.38 -10.66
C GLY A 125 -17.07 15.01 -9.30
N LYS A 126 -17.46 13.74 -9.10
CA LYS A 126 -17.79 13.17 -7.78
C LYS A 126 -16.53 12.50 -7.25
N ALA A 127 -15.52 13.30 -6.91
CA ALA A 127 -14.20 12.80 -6.55
C ALA A 127 -14.22 11.61 -5.57
N PRO A 128 -13.63 10.45 -5.90
CA PRO A 128 -12.86 9.69 -4.94
C PRO A 128 -11.47 10.32 -4.92
N VAL A 129 -11.23 11.09 -3.87
CA VAL A 129 -9.88 11.40 -3.39
C VAL A 129 -9.11 10.09 -3.31
N GLY A 130 -7.95 10.01 -4.00
CA GLY A 130 -7.09 8.83 -4.02
C GLY A 130 -6.97 8.23 -2.62
N LYS A 131 -7.29 6.94 -2.48
CA LYS A 131 -7.36 6.16 -1.23
C LYS A 131 -7.07 6.96 0.05
N GLU A 132 -8.05 7.75 0.52
CA GLU A 132 -8.30 7.69 1.96
C GLU A 132 -8.96 6.33 2.17
N VAL A 133 -8.16 5.35 2.58
CA VAL A 133 -8.71 4.16 3.22
C VAL A 133 -9.53 4.69 4.39
N LYS A 134 -10.85 4.77 4.26
CA LYS A 134 -11.75 5.01 5.39
C LYS A 134 -11.69 3.76 6.24
N GLU A 135 -10.62 3.63 7.01
CA GLU A 135 -10.61 2.76 8.18
C GLU A 135 -11.57 3.42 9.17
N GLU A 136 -12.83 2.98 9.13
CA GLU A 136 -13.85 3.44 10.07
C GLU A 136 -13.54 2.82 11.44
N PHE A 137 -12.83 3.57 12.28
CA PHE A 137 -12.60 3.20 13.67
C PHE A 137 -13.91 3.27 14.46
N PRO A 138 -14.13 2.36 15.43
CA PRO A 138 -15.30 2.44 16.32
C PRO A 138 -15.44 3.85 16.94
N PRO A 139 -16.67 4.39 17.07
CA PRO A 139 -16.88 5.72 17.63
C PRO A 139 -16.27 5.92 19.03
N SER A 140 -16.15 4.86 19.82
CA SER A 140 -15.48 4.87 21.13
C SER A 140 -13.98 5.20 21.02
N MET A 141 -13.28 4.54 20.11
CA MET A 141 -11.84 4.74 19.88
C MET A 141 -11.54 6.16 19.38
N ILE A 142 -12.40 6.68 18.52
CA ILE A 142 -12.31 8.06 18.02
C ILE A 142 -12.43 9.09 19.16
N GLN A 143 -13.36 8.86 20.10
CA GLN A 143 -13.52 9.76 21.25
C GLN A 143 -12.27 9.75 22.14
N GLU A 144 -11.60 8.61 22.30
CA GLU A 144 -10.35 8.54 23.06
C GLU A 144 -9.22 9.31 22.40
N ILE A 145 -9.05 9.18 21.08
CA ILE A 145 -8.08 9.96 20.31
C ILE A 145 -8.35 11.46 20.50
N ASP A 146 -9.60 11.90 20.38
CA ASP A 146 -9.97 13.31 20.57
C ASP A 146 -9.72 13.81 22.00
N ARG A 147 -9.87 12.95 23.02
CA ARG A 147 -9.52 13.27 24.42
C ARG A 147 -8.02 13.49 24.58
N VAL A 148 -7.20 12.59 24.02
CA VAL A 148 -5.74 12.72 24.04
C VAL A 148 -5.30 14.01 23.36
N ILE A 149 -5.84 14.29 22.17
CA ILE A 149 -5.55 15.53 21.44
C ILE A 149 -5.86 16.76 22.29
N LYS A 150 -7.04 16.80 22.95
CA LYS A 150 -7.43 17.92 23.81
C LYS A 150 -6.48 18.13 24.99
N GLN A 151 -5.99 17.05 25.61
CA GLN A 151 -5.11 17.12 26.78
C GLN A 151 -3.74 17.78 26.46
N TYR A 152 -3.28 17.63 25.23
CA TYR A 152 -1.96 18.09 24.79
C TYR A 152 -2.02 19.32 23.85
N LYS A 153 -3.22 19.86 23.62
CA LYS A 153 -3.44 21.05 22.78
C LYS A 153 -2.73 22.26 23.38
N GLY A 154 -1.95 22.98 22.56
CA GLY A 154 -1.27 24.23 22.95
C GLY A 154 0.03 24.07 23.73
N LYS A 155 0.53 22.85 23.95
CA LYS A 155 1.85 22.61 24.55
C LYS A 155 2.92 22.48 23.46
N PRO A 156 4.07 23.16 23.56
CA PRO A 156 5.18 22.95 22.62
C PRO A 156 5.69 21.50 22.71
N GLY A 157 5.98 20.88 21.57
CA GLY A 157 6.46 19.50 21.50
C GLY A 157 5.40 18.40 21.76
N SER A 158 4.11 18.73 21.67
CA SER A 158 3.03 17.78 21.95
C SER A 158 2.81 16.68 20.90
N SER A 159 3.38 16.81 19.70
CA SER A 159 3.16 15.88 18.58
C SER A 159 3.62 14.45 18.89
N ILE A 160 4.83 14.26 19.44
CA ILE A 160 5.37 12.92 19.75
C ILE A 160 4.53 12.21 20.83
N PRO A 161 4.24 12.81 22.01
CA PRO A 161 3.41 12.16 23.02
C PRO A 161 2.00 11.81 22.53
N VAL A 162 1.39 12.68 21.70
CA VAL A 162 0.07 12.41 21.13
C VAL A 162 0.12 11.24 20.17
N LEU A 163 1.11 11.20 19.27
CA LEU A 163 1.29 10.09 18.32
C LEU A 163 1.54 8.76 19.05
N GLN A 164 2.37 8.77 20.11
CA GLN A 164 2.60 7.59 20.93
C GLN A 164 1.31 7.07 21.58
N ARG A 165 0.53 7.96 22.20
CA ARG A 165 -0.74 7.58 22.85
C ARG A 165 -1.78 7.10 21.84
N CYS A 166 -1.89 7.76 20.69
CA CYS A 166 -2.80 7.33 19.63
C CYS A 166 -2.39 5.97 19.07
N GLN A 167 -1.09 5.69 18.92
CA GLN A 167 -0.61 4.37 18.50
C GLN A 167 -0.92 3.29 19.53
N VAL A 168 -0.88 3.59 20.83
CA VAL A 168 -1.30 2.61 21.87
C VAL A 168 -2.79 2.29 21.79
N ILE A 169 -3.62 3.28 21.46
CA ILE A 169 -5.08 3.10 21.34
C ILE A 169 -5.44 2.33 20.06
N VAL A 170 -4.80 2.66 18.94
CA VAL A 170 -5.16 2.18 17.60
C VAL A 170 -4.29 0.97 17.16
N GLY A 171 -3.12 0.78 17.77
CA GLY A 171 -2.09 -0.18 17.37
C GLY A 171 -1.15 0.33 16.28
N TYR A 172 -1.61 1.27 15.45
CA TYR A 172 -0.87 1.86 14.34
C TYR A 172 -1.37 3.28 14.01
N LEU A 173 -0.66 3.99 13.13
CA LEU A 173 -0.92 5.38 12.76
C LEU A 173 -1.18 5.51 11.26
N PRO A 174 -2.39 5.16 10.78
CA PRO A 174 -2.76 5.31 9.38
C PRO A 174 -2.98 6.78 9.00
N PRO A 175 -3.01 7.12 7.70
CA PRO A 175 -3.19 8.49 7.23
C PRO A 175 -4.43 9.22 7.80
N VAL A 176 -5.52 8.48 8.05
CA VAL A 176 -6.76 9.03 8.64
C VAL A 176 -6.52 9.54 10.06
N VAL A 177 -5.82 8.76 10.89
CA VAL A 177 -5.48 9.12 12.27
C VAL A 177 -4.48 10.27 12.27
N GLN A 178 -3.47 10.24 11.40
CA GLN A 178 -2.49 11.32 11.25
C GLN A 178 -3.17 12.66 10.89
N LYS A 179 -4.10 12.66 9.92
CA LYS A 179 -4.89 13.83 9.54
C LYS A 179 -5.74 14.36 10.70
N ARG A 180 -6.32 13.48 11.53
CA ARG A 180 -7.10 13.88 12.69
C ARG A 180 -6.24 14.54 13.77
N ILE A 181 -5.07 13.96 14.06
CA ILE A 181 -4.09 14.53 15.00
C ILE A 181 -3.59 15.89 14.49
N ALA A 182 -3.27 16.01 13.19
CA ALA A 182 -2.83 17.26 12.58
C ALA A 182 -3.87 18.39 12.77
N LYS A 183 -5.15 18.12 12.45
CA LYS A 183 -6.26 19.06 12.70
C LYS A 183 -6.39 19.42 14.19
N GLY A 184 -6.23 18.43 15.07
CA GLY A 184 -6.35 18.61 16.51
C GLY A 184 -5.26 19.50 17.14
N LEU A 185 -4.04 19.37 16.64
CA LEU A 185 -2.86 20.08 17.12
C LEU A 185 -2.57 21.37 16.34
N ASN A 186 -3.37 21.69 15.33
CA ASN A 186 -3.16 22.82 14.41
C ASN A 186 -1.79 22.75 13.69
N LEU A 187 -1.43 21.55 13.24
CA LEU A 187 -0.24 21.25 12.45
C LEU A 187 -0.66 20.80 11.04
N SER A 188 0.26 20.89 10.09
CA SER A 188 0.02 20.34 8.75
C SER A 188 0.08 18.80 8.77
N PRO A 189 -0.69 18.10 7.91
CA PRO A 189 -0.58 16.64 7.78
C PRO A 189 0.84 16.18 7.39
N ALA A 190 1.57 17.00 6.63
CA ALA A 190 2.94 16.72 6.21
C ALA A 190 3.93 16.69 7.38
N GLU A 191 3.79 17.60 8.36
CA GLU A 191 4.63 17.61 9.56
C GLU A 191 4.45 16.34 10.39
N ILE A 192 3.19 15.91 10.60
CA ILE A 192 2.90 14.66 11.31
C ILE A 192 3.43 13.46 10.53
N HIS A 193 3.24 13.44 9.21
CA HIS A 193 3.73 12.35 8.37
C HIS A 193 5.26 12.23 8.42
N SER A 194 5.97 13.37 8.38
CA SER A 194 7.44 13.40 8.52
C SER A 194 7.89 12.80 9.84
N ILE A 195 7.22 13.11 10.95
CA ILE A 195 7.53 12.51 12.25
C ILE A 195 7.30 11.00 12.24
N VAL A 196 6.14 10.54 11.75
CA VAL A 196 5.76 9.12 11.73
C VAL A 196 6.71 8.29 10.84
N THR A 197 7.18 8.88 9.74
CA THR A 197 8.12 8.21 8.82
C THR A 197 9.57 8.26 9.30
N PHE A 198 9.95 9.27 10.10
CA PHE A 198 11.30 9.44 10.59
C PHE A 198 11.62 8.52 11.78
N TYR A 199 10.70 8.35 12.73
CA TYR A 199 10.92 7.52 13.92
C TYR A 199 10.47 6.08 13.68
N SER A 200 11.40 5.12 13.79
CA SER A 200 11.13 3.68 13.68
C SER A 200 10.16 3.12 14.72
N PHE A 201 9.90 3.87 15.80
CA PHE A 201 8.89 3.53 16.81
C PHE A 201 7.46 3.59 16.26
N PHE A 202 7.20 4.47 15.30
CA PHE A 202 5.88 4.65 14.73
C PHE A 202 5.67 3.73 13.53
N THR A 203 4.44 3.23 13.41
CA THR A 203 4.08 2.25 12.39
C THR A 203 2.78 2.64 11.73
N MET A 204 2.78 2.70 10.40
CA MET A 204 1.62 3.09 9.58
C MET A 204 0.72 1.93 9.16
N LYS A 205 1.20 0.70 9.34
CA LYS A 205 0.48 -0.54 9.03
C LYS A 205 -0.02 -1.17 10.32
N PRO A 206 -1.11 -1.95 10.33
CA PRO A 206 -1.45 -2.73 11.50
C PRO A 206 -0.25 -3.58 11.94
N ARG A 207 -0.10 -3.77 13.25
CA ARG A 207 0.81 -4.76 13.83
C ARG A 207 -0.03 -5.90 14.39
N GLY A 208 0.55 -7.10 14.36
CA GLY A 208 -0.05 -8.20 15.09
C GLY A 208 0.12 -7.99 16.59
N ASP A 209 -0.63 -8.74 17.40
CA ASP A 209 -0.46 -8.76 18.86
C ASP A 209 0.99 -9.04 19.27
N HIS A 210 1.71 -9.84 18.47
CA HIS A 210 3.12 -10.19 18.64
C HIS A 210 3.96 -9.78 17.43
N ASN A 211 5.04 -9.02 17.66
CA ASN A 211 5.93 -8.57 16.60
C ASN A 211 7.22 -9.39 16.53
N ILE A 212 7.36 -10.15 15.44
CA ILE A 212 8.53 -10.99 15.16
C ILE A 212 9.55 -10.17 14.37
N ARG A 213 10.72 -9.91 14.97
CA ARG A 213 11.83 -9.19 14.37
C ARG A 213 13.00 -10.14 14.10
N ILE A 214 13.42 -10.26 12.85
CA ILE A 214 14.54 -11.14 12.45
C ILE A 214 15.74 -10.32 12.02
N CYS A 215 16.91 -10.65 12.58
CA CYS A 215 18.17 -10.01 12.20
C CYS A 215 18.69 -10.55 10.86
N LEU A 216 18.84 -9.67 9.87
CA LEU A 216 19.52 -9.92 8.59
C LEU A 216 20.94 -9.33 8.55
N GLY A 217 21.54 -9.11 9.72
CA GLY A 217 22.93 -8.67 9.82
C GLY A 217 23.92 -9.75 9.37
N THR A 218 25.16 -9.37 9.09
CA THR A 218 26.19 -10.25 8.50
C THR A 218 26.36 -11.56 9.27
N ALA A 219 26.40 -11.52 10.61
CA ALA A 219 26.56 -12.71 11.44
C ALA A 219 25.37 -13.70 11.32
N CYS A 220 24.15 -13.18 11.17
CA CYS A 220 22.95 -14.01 10.98
C CYS A 220 22.85 -14.51 9.53
N TYR A 221 23.22 -13.67 8.56
CA TYR A 221 23.24 -14.02 7.14
C TYR A 221 24.18 -15.19 6.84
N VAL A 222 25.43 -15.15 7.35
CA VAL A 222 26.40 -16.25 7.19
C VAL A 222 25.89 -17.57 7.78
N LYS A 223 25.07 -17.51 8.83
CA LYS A 223 24.42 -18.66 9.45
C LYS A 223 23.08 -19.04 8.80
N ARG A 224 22.80 -18.56 7.57
CA ARG A 224 21.62 -18.92 6.76
C ARG A 224 20.28 -18.57 7.44
N VAL A 225 20.20 -17.42 8.09
CA VAL A 225 18.95 -16.93 8.72
C VAL A 225 17.76 -16.83 7.73
N GLU A 226 18.03 -16.77 6.43
CA GLU A 226 16.99 -16.79 5.39
C GLU A 226 16.13 -18.07 5.43
N GLU A 227 16.69 -19.20 5.85
CA GLU A 227 15.92 -20.44 6.00
C GLU A 227 14.90 -20.35 7.13
N VAL A 228 15.30 -19.71 8.23
CA VAL A 228 14.42 -19.43 9.36
C VAL A 228 13.33 -18.46 8.92
N LEU A 229 13.69 -17.40 8.19
CA LEU A 229 12.74 -16.43 7.63
C LEU A 229 11.72 -17.11 6.70
N ASN A 230 12.18 -17.93 5.75
CA ASN A 230 11.30 -18.64 4.82
C ASN A 230 10.38 -19.60 5.55
N LYS A 231 10.88 -20.29 6.59
CA LYS A 231 10.04 -21.17 7.39
C LYS A 231 8.94 -20.43 8.15
N ILE A 232 9.24 -19.23 8.65
CA ILE A 232 8.25 -18.35 9.30
C ILE A 232 7.21 -17.89 8.30
N LYS A 233 7.62 -17.48 7.09
CA LYS A 233 6.70 -17.10 6.00
C LYS A 233 5.76 -18.24 5.61
N GLU A 234 6.27 -19.47 5.51
CA GLU A 234 5.46 -20.65 5.21
C GLU A 234 4.48 -20.98 6.34
N ALA A 235 4.93 -20.94 7.59
CA ALA A 235 4.13 -21.29 8.76
C ALA A 235 2.98 -20.29 8.99
N LEU A 236 3.27 -18.99 8.85
CA LEU A 236 2.31 -17.92 9.10
C LEU A 236 1.58 -17.44 7.83
N LYS A 237 2.02 -17.88 6.64
CA LYS A 237 1.52 -17.46 5.32
C LYS A 237 1.55 -15.94 5.11
N ILE A 238 2.57 -15.26 5.63
CA ILE A 238 2.75 -13.81 5.50
C ILE A 238 4.11 -13.44 4.90
N GLY A 239 4.16 -12.29 4.23
CA GLY A 239 5.39 -11.64 3.77
C GLY A 239 6.10 -10.82 4.84
N VAL A 240 7.25 -10.23 4.47
CA VAL A 240 7.97 -9.28 5.35
C VAL A 240 7.23 -7.94 5.35
N GLY A 241 6.94 -7.42 6.55
CA GLY A 241 6.17 -6.19 6.76
C GLY A 241 4.66 -6.40 6.63
N GLU A 242 4.20 -7.65 6.73
CA GLU A 242 2.80 -8.05 6.73
C GLU A 242 2.38 -8.61 8.09
N VAL A 243 1.07 -8.71 8.29
CA VAL A 243 0.43 -9.23 9.50
C VAL A 243 -0.43 -10.42 9.11
N THR A 244 -0.50 -11.43 9.98
CA THR A 244 -1.39 -12.57 9.77
C THR A 244 -2.86 -12.16 9.74
N GLU A 245 -3.70 -12.92 9.02
CA GLU A 245 -5.14 -12.64 8.91
C GLU A 245 -5.85 -12.56 10.26
N ASN A 246 -5.38 -13.35 11.24
CA ASN A 246 -5.88 -13.35 12.61
C ASN A 246 -5.34 -12.19 13.47
N LYS A 247 -4.58 -11.25 12.90
CA LYS A 247 -3.93 -10.10 13.56
C LYS A 247 -3.03 -10.49 14.74
N LYS A 248 -2.55 -11.72 14.79
CA LYS A 248 -1.78 -12.24 15.93
C LYS A 248 -0.28 -12.02 15.80
N PHE A 249 0.28 -12.16 14.61
CA PHE A 249 1.71 -12.03 14.37
C PHE A 249 2.01 -11.02 13.27
N SER A 250 3.00 -10.15 13.48
CA SER A 250 3.63 -9.36 12.42
C SER A 250 5.06 -9.80 12.20
N LEU A 251 5.52 -9.78 10.94
CA LEU A 251 6.88 -10.17 10.59
C LEU A 251 7.67 -8.95 10.09
N GLU A 252 8.72 -8.58 10.80
CA GLU A 252 9.63 -7.49 10.45
C GLU A 252 11.07 -8.01 10.33
N THR A 253 11.83 -7.45 9.40
CA THR A 253 13.28 -7.71 9.30
C THR A 253 14.06 -6.47 9.71
N VAL A 254 15.14 -6.68 10.45
CA VAL A 254 16.01 -5.62 10.96
C VAL A 254 17.46 -5.90 10.61
N ARG A 255 18.26 -4.84 10.49
CA ARG A 255 19.67 -4.98 10.09
C ARG A 255 20.55 -5.51 11.21
N CYS A 256 20.29 -5.12 12.46
CA CYS A 256 21.05 -5.60 13.62
C CYS A 256 20.18 -5.55 14.88
N LEU A 257 20.24 -6.62 15.68
CA LEU A 257 19.63 -6.72 17.02
C LEU A 257 20.67 -6.63 18.15
N GLY A 258 21.95 -6.39 17.83
CA GLY A 258 23.02 -6.26 18.82
C GLY A 258 23.49 -7.58 19.47
N ALA A 259 22.77 -8.69 19.27
CA ALA A 259 23.07 -9.98 19.91
C ALA A 259 23.87 -10.95 19.00
N CYS A 260 24.94 -10.47 18.34
CA CYS A 260 25.69 -11.28 17.36
C CYS A 260 26.24 -12.61 17.93
N GLY A 261 26.51 -12.69 19.24
CA GLY A 261 26.96 -13.93 19.91
C GLY A 261 25.90 -15.03 19.92
N LEU A 262 24.63 -14.68 19.78
CA LEU A 262 23.48 -15.60 19.74
C LEU A 262 22.99 -15.87 18.31
N ALA A 263 23.73 -15.45 17.27
CA ALA A 263 23.29 -15.61 15.89
C ALA A 263 23.02 -17.08 15.51
N PRO A 264 21.96 -17.39 14.73
CA PRO A 264 20.93 -16.47 14.22
C PRO A 264 19.96 -16.01 15.32
N VAL A 265 19.60 -14.72 15.29
CA VAL A 265 18.75 -14.07 16.32
C VAL A 265 17.39 -13.69 15.75
N MET A 266 16.36 -14.01 16.52
CA MET A 266 14.99 -13.56 16.35
C MET A 266 14.52 -12.93 17.67
N VAL A 267 13.73 -11.88 17.62
CA VAL A 267 13.09 -11.27 18.79
C VAL A 267 11.59 -11.29 18.57
N ILE A 268 10.83 -11.77 19.53
CA ILE A 268 9.37 -11.64 19.54
C ILE A 268 9.02 -10.69 20.68
N ASP A 269 8.42 -9.55 20.34
CA ASP A 269 8.17 -8.46 21.28
C ASP A 269 9.46 -8.04 22.00
N ASP A 270 9.59 -8.33 23.30
CA ASP A 270 10.79 -8.02 24.10
C ASP A 270 11.67 -9.25 24.38
N GLU A 271 11.26 -10.45 23.95
CA GLU A 271 11.98 -11.69 24.20
C GLU A 271 12.96 -12.02 23.07
N THR A 272 14.21 -12.31 23.44
CA THR A 272 15.28 -12.61 22.48
C THR A 272 15.54 -14.11 22.36
N TYR A 273 15.41 -14.62 21.15
CA TYR A 273 15.62 -16.01 20.77
C TYR A 273 16.92 -16.15 19.98
N GLY A 274 17.88 -16.87 20.57
CA GLY A 274 19.20 -17.14 19.97
C GLY A 274 19.33 -18.55 19.39
N ALA A 275 20.37 -18.74 18.58
CA ALA A 275 20.68 -20.01 17.90
C ALA A 275 19.45 -20.59 17.19
N MET A 276 18.74 -19.71 16.49
CA MET A 276 17.52 -20.06 15.77
C MET A 276 17.81 -21.02 14.63
N ASN A 277 16.93 -22.00 14.47
CA ASN A 277 16.94 -22.93 13.35
C ASN A 277 15.49 -23.12 12.83
N PRO A 278 15.28 -23.62 11.60
CA PRO A 278 13.95 -23.79 11.05
C PRO A 278 13.04 -24.74 11.84
N LYS A 279 13.61 -25.64 12.66
CA LYS A 279 12.86 -26.62 13.46
C LYS A 279 12.27 -26.02 14.75
N LYS A 280 12.95 -25.04 15.35
CA LYS A 280 12.52 -24.32 16.56
C LYS A 280 11.46 -23.26 16.27
N VAL A 281 11.29 -22.86 15.01
CA VAL A 281 10.32 -21.83 14.61
C VAL A 281 8.89 -22.19 15.05
N PRO A 282 8.33 -23.37 14.72
CA PRO A 282 6.97 -23.72 15.13
C PRO A 282 6.83 -23.83 16.64
N GLU A 283 7.82 -24.43 17.33
CA GLU A 283 7.82 -24.58 18.79
C GLU A 283 7.73 -23.24 19.52
N ILE A 284 8.44 -22.22 19.02
CA ILE A 284 8.41 -20.87 19.60
C ILE A 284 7.08 -20.19 19.26
N LEU A 285 6.57 -20.32 18.03
CA LEU A 285 5.29 -19.72 17.63
C LEU A 285 4.10 -20.30 18.43
N GLU A 286 4.15 -21.57 18.81
CA GLU A 286 3.14 -22.23 19.65
C GLU A 286 3.07 -21.65 21.07
N GLN A 287 4.18 -21.14 21.62
CA GLN A 287 4.18 -20.52 22.95
C GLN A 287 3.37 -19.23 23.00
N PHE A 288 3.20 -18.60 21.86
CA PHE A 288 2.40 -17.39 21.69
C PHE A 288 1.05 -17.67 21.04
N ALA A 289 0.70 -18.93 20.70
CA ALA A 289 -0.50 -19.34 19.96
C ALA A 289 -1.80 -19.37 20.79
#